data_AF-A0AAV6QXS8-F1
#
_entry.id   AF-A0AAV6QXS8-F1
#
_cell.length_a   1.000
_cell.length_b   1.000
_cell.length_c   1.000
_cell.angle_alpha   90.00
_cell.angle_beta   90.00
_cell.angle_gamma   90.00
#
_symmetry.space_group_name_H-M   'P 1'
#
loop_
_entity.id
_entity.type
_entity.pdbx_description
1 polymer ?
#
loop_
_entity_poly.entity_id
_entity_poly.type
_entity_poly.pdbx_seq_one_letter_code
_entity_poly.pdbx_strand_id
1 'polypeptide(L)'
;MAKIRVSYEYSEAEDKSIRLGLFLIACGILSLFILGFCWLSPTLQSLQSKPANCTVVSVLRPEEMFECVFTCGADCKGTSLYPCLQIFVNNSESNSVALLHFDEQQLVLNPKCSYVPPCERDNQKNKDSVLWWEDYFTKEVSSQSFTCFFNQQRR
;
A
#
# COMPACT_ATOMS: atom_id res chain seq x y z
N MET A 1 60.40 -41.20 -0.64
CA MET A 1 59.09 -40.58 -0.36
C MET A 1 58.89 -39.43 -1.34
N ALA A 2 58.06 -39.60 -2.36
CA ALA A 2 57.61 -38.51 -3.22
C ALA A 2 56.09 -38.47 -3.13
N LYS A 3 55.56 -37.44 -2.49
CA LYS A 3 54.12 -37.19 -2.39
C LYS A 3 53.66 -36.68 -3.75
N ILE A 4 53.16 -37.59 -4.59
CA ILE A 4 52.55 -37.26 -5.88
C ILE A 4 51.38 -36.33 -5.59
N ARG A 5 51.54 -35.03 -5.90
CA ARG A 5 50.40 -34.12 -5.98
C ARG A 5 49.71 -34.44 -7.29
N VAL A 6 48.62 -35.20 -7.21
CA VAL A 6 47.72 -35.41 -8.35
C VAL A 6 47.04 -34.07 -8.61
N SER A 7 47.44 -33.38 -9.66
CA SER A 7 46.68 -32.27 -10.21
C SER A 7 45.46 -32.89 -10.90
N TYR A 8 44.30 -32.76 -10.28
CA TYR A 8 43.02 -33.19 -10.86
C TYR A 8 42.66 -32.15 -11.95
N GLU A 9 42.97 -32.44 -13.22
CA GLU A 9 42.49 -31.63 -14.34
C GLU A 9 41.02 -31.98 -14.59
N TYR A 10 40.14 -31.01 -14.38
CA TYR A 10 38.71 -31.13 -14.66
C TYR A 10 38.47 -31.17 -16.18
N SER A 11 37.54 -32.02 -16.62
CA SER A 11 37.12 -32.06 -18.03
C SER A 11 36.43 -30.75 -18.43
N GLU A 12 36.54 -30.32 -19.69
CA GLU A 12 35.93 -29.06 -20.19
C GLU A 12 34.41 -28.99 -19.91
N ALA A 13 33.73 -30.15 -19.93
CA ALA A 13 32.31 -30.25 -19.59
C ALA A 13 32.04 -30.04 -18.10
N GLU A 14 32.96 -30.50 -17.23
CA GLU A 14 32.84 -30.33 -15.78
C GLU A 14 33.13 -28.89 -15.36
N ASP A 15 34.11 -28.21 -15.99
CA ASP A 15 34.37 -26.79 -15.73
C ASP A 15 33.18 -25.91 -16.16
N LYS A 16 32.55 -26.20 -17.30
CA LYS A 16 31.31 -25.52 -17.75
C LYS A 16 30.15 -25.78 -16.78
N SER A 17 30.01 -27.01 -16.29
CA SER A 17 28.98 -27.37 -15.30
C SER A 17 29.19 -26.66 -13.96
N ILE A 18 30.43 -26.62 -13.46
CA ILE A 18 30.78 -25.93 -12.22
C ILE A 18 30.55 -24.42 -12.34
N ARG A 19 30.94 -23.79 -13.46
CA ARG A 19 30.66 -22.36 -13.72
C ARG A 19 29.17 -22.08 -13.77
N LEU A 20 28.37 -22.93 -14.41
CA LEU A 20 26.92 -22.78 -14.46
C LEU A 20 26.31 -22.93 -13.06
N GLY A 21 26.76 -23.90 -12.28
CA GLY A 21 26.33 -24.09 -10.89
C GLY A 21 26.63 -22.87 -10.02
N LEU A 22 27.85 -22.32 -10.10
CA LEU A 22 28.22 -21.09 -9.39
C LEU A 22 27.39 -19.88 -9.83
N PHE A 23 27.11 -19.76 -11.12
CA PHE A 23 26.24 -18.71 -11.65
C PHE A 23 24.81 -18.82 -11.10
N LEU A 24 24.23 -20.03 -11.11
CA LEU A 24 22.88 -20.27 -10.57
C LEU A 24 22.82 -20.01 -9.05
N ILE A 25 23.86 -20.36 -8.30
CA ILE A 25 23.96 -20.05 -6.87
C ILE A 25 24.01 -18.54 -6.65
N ALA A 26 24.83 -17.81 -7.41
CA ALA A 26 24.93 -16.36 -7.33
C ALA A 26 23.60 -15.68 -7.68
N CYS A 27 22.93 -16.13 -8.76
CA CYS A 27 21.61 -15.66 -9.14
C CYS A 27 20.54 -15.97 -8.08
N GLY A 28 20.61 -17.14 -7.44
CA GLY A 28 19.72 -17.53 -6.35
C GLY A 28 19.90 -16.67 -5.10
N ILE A 29 21.14 -16.35 -4.73
CA ILE A 29 21.43 -15.43 -3.64
C ILE A 29 20.91 -14.03 -3.98
N LEU A 30 21.19 -13.53 -5.19
CA LEU A 30 20.72 -12.22 -5.65
C LEU A 30 19.18 -12.14 -5.63
N SER A 31 18.49 -13.18 -6.12
CA SER A 31 17.03 -13.21 -6.14
C SER A 31 16.44 -13.26 -4.73
N LEU A 32 17.03 -14.02 -3.80
CA LEU A 32 16.64 -14.01 -2.39
C LEU A 32 16.84 -12.64 -1.75
N PHE A 33 17.93 -11.93 -2.05
CA PHE A 33 18.13 -10.56 -1.57
C PHE A 33 17.09 -9.60 -2.14
N ILE A 34 16.78 -9.69 -3.45
CA ILE A 34 15.75 -8.87 -4.08
C ILE A 34 14.38 -9.14 -3.43
N LEU A 35 14.03 -10.40 -3.20
CA LEU A 35 12.79 -10.75 -2.50
C LEU A 35 12.78 -10.24 -1.05
N GLY A 36 13.89 -10.43 -0.32
CA GLY A 36 14.02 -9.96 1.06
C GLY A 36 13.83 -8.45 1.20
N PHE A 37 14.50 -7.66 0.36
CA PHE A 37 14.42 -6.20 0.45
C PHE A 37 13.15 -5.63 -0.18
N CYS A 38 12.78 -6.09 -1.38
CA CYS A 38 11.66 -5.49 -2.12
C CYS A 38 10.30 -5.98 -1.62
N TRP A 39 10.19 -7.22 -1.15
CA TRP A 39 8.90 -7.78 -0.72
C TRP A 39 8.76 -7.81 0.79
N LEU A 40 9.77 -8.30 1.51
CA LEU A 40 9.67 -8.52 2.95
C LEU A 40 9.64 -7.20 3.75
N SER A 41 10.47 -6.23 3.36
CA SER A 41 10.54 -4.94 4.06
C SER A 41 9.20 -4.17 4.09
N PRO A 42 8.51 -3.95 2.94
CA PRO A 42 7.23 -3.25 2.97
C PRO A 42 6.12 -4.06 3.65
N THR A 43 6.12 -5.40 3.55
CA THR A 43 5.14 -6.22 4.28
C THR A 43 5.34 -6.16 5.78
N LEU A 44 6.59 -6.17 6.26
CA LEU A 44 6.88 -6.00 7.70
C LEU A 44 6.44 -4.63 8.22
N GLN A 45 6.55 -3.57 7.41
CA GLN A 45 6.02 -2.25 7.77
C GLN A 45 4.49 -2.21 7.83
N SER A 46 3.80 -2.89 6.91
CA SER A 46 2.33 -2.99 6.95
C SER A 46 1.84 -3.80 8.15
N LEU A 47 2.57 -4.86 8.53
CA LEU A 47 2.31 -5.66 9.74
C LEU A 47 2.48 -4.88 11.05
N GLN A 48 3.17 -3.74 11.04
CA GLN A 48 3.34 -2.91 12.23
C GLN A 48 2.03 -2.21 12.65
N SER A 49 1.04 -2.15 11.75
CA SER A 49 -0.28 -1.62 12.03
C SER A 49 -1.04 -2.58 12.95
N LYS A 50 -1.42 -2.10 14.14
CA LYS A 50 -2.15 -2.91 15.12
C LYS A 50 -3.65 -2.82 14.86
N PRO A 51 -4.38 -3.95 14.92
CA PRO A 51 -5.84 -3.91 14.87
C PRO A 51 -6.36 -3.23 16.13
N ALA A 52 -7.30 -2.30 15.96
CA ALA A 52 -7.95 -1.58 17.04
C ALA A 52 -9.43 -1.38 16.73
N ASN A 53 -10.24 -1.07 17.74
CA ASN A 53 -11.64 -0.69 17.52
C ASN A 53 -11.71 0.83 17.34
N CYS A 54 -12.24 1.26 16.20
CA CYS A 54 -12.49 2.66 15.87
C CYS A 54 -13.98 2.96 15.95
N THR A 55 -14.32 4.13 16.47
CA THR A 55 -15.68 4.69 16.44
C THR A 55 -15.68 6.01 15.68
N VAL A 56 -16.72 6.27 14.89
CA VAL A 56 -16.85 7.53 14.16
C VAL A 56 -17.17 8.66 15.15
N VAL A 57 -16.41 9.75 15.10
CA VAL A 57 -16.61 10.94 15.92
C VAL A 57 -17.35 12.00 15.12
N SER A 58 -16.92 12.24 13.89
CA SER A 58 -17.53 13.25 13.01
C SER A 58 -17.21 12.96 11.55
N VAL A 59 -18.17 13.25 10.68
CA VAL A 59 -18.03 13.23 9.24
C VAL A 59 -18.15 14.66 8.73
N LEU A 60 -17.14 15.14 8.03
CA LEU A 60 -17.03 16.50 7.52
C LEU A 60 -16.77 16.46 6.02
N ARG A 61 -17.42 17.33 5.26
CA ARG A 61 -17.20 17.50 3.81
C ARG A 61 -16.82 18.95 3.54
N PRO A 62 -15.52 19.29 3.53
CA PRO A 62 -15.06 20.61 3.15
C PRO A 62 -15.53 20.98 1.73
N GLU A 63 -15.70 22.28 1.46
CA GLU A 63 -16.04 22.76 0.11
C GLU A 63 -14.86 22.69 -0.88
N GLU A 64 -13.67 22.31 -0.42
CA GLU A 64 -12.48 22.14 -1.24
C GLU A 64 -12.62 20.92 -2.18
N MET A 65 -12.35 21.15 -3.46
CA MET A 65 -12.32 20.12 -4.51
C MET A 65 -10.87 19.74 -4.81
N PHE A 66 -10.64 18.46 -5.08
CA PHE A 66 -9.33 17.90 -5.39
C PHE A 66 -9.32 17.27 -6.78
N GLU A 67 -8.15 17.29 -7.42
CA GLU A 67 -7.95 16.67 -8.73
C GLU A 67 -7.67 15.16 -8.59
N CYS A 68 -8.29 14.38 -9.46
CA CYS A 68 -7.99 12.98 -9.67
C CYS A 68 -7.70 12.73 -11.15
N VAL A 69 -6.95 11.66 -11.45
CA VAL A 69 -6.55 11.31 -12.82
C VAL A 69 -7.30 10.08 -13.29
N PHE A 70 -8.00 10.20 -14.42
CA PHE A 70 -8.67 9.08 -15.10
C PHE A 70 -7.97 8.72 -16.41
N THR A 71 -8.01 7.45 -16.77
CA THR A 71 -7.50 6.95 -18.05
C THR A 71 -8.63 6.87 -19.06
N CYS A 72 -8.48 7.50 -20.23
CA CYS A 72 -9.50 7.50 -21.28
C CYS A 72 -9.14 6.60 -22.49
N GLY A 73 -8.05 5.84 -22.42
CA GLY A 73 -7.50 5.04 -23.51
C GLY A 73 -6.03 4.69 -23.26
N ALA A 74 -5.34 4.19 -24.29
CA ALA A 74 -3.97 3.67 -24.18
C ALA A 74 -2.94 4.73 -23.70
N ASP A 75 -3.10 5.99 -24.11
CA ASP A 75 -2.13 7.07 -23.82
C ASP A 75 -2.78 8.40 -23.39
N CYS A 76 -4.05 8.38 -22.98
CA CYS A 76 -4.72 9.60 -22.55
C CYS A 76 -5.05 9.57 -21.06
N LYS A 77 -4.54 10.59 -20.37
CA LYS A 77 -4.83 10.90 -18.98
C LYS A 77 -5.63 12.20 -18.96
N GLY A 78 -6.83 12.14 -18.41
CA GLY A 78 -7.61 13.32 -18.10
C GLY A 78 -7.60 13.60 -16.61
N THR A 79 -7.87 14.84 -16.24
CA THR A 79 -8.07 15.26 -14.86
C THR A 79 -9.54 15.54 -14.63
N SER A 80 -10.07 15.06 -13.52
CA SER A 80 -11.41 15.34 -13.04
C SER A 80 -11.34 15.84 -11.60
N LEU A 81 -12.45 16.38 -11.09
CA LEU A 81 -12.55 16.89 -9.74
C LEU A 81 -13.44 15.99 -8.88
N TYR A 82 -13.12 15.91 -7.60
CA TYR A 82 -13.95 15.27 -6.57
C TYR A 82 -13.94 16.10 -5.27
N PRO A 83 -15.02 16.10 -4.49
CA PRO A 83 -15.07 16.77 -3.19
C PRO A 83 -14.32 15.96 -2.13
N CYS A 84 -13.70 16.64 -1.17
CA CYS A 84 -13.03 15.97 -0.04
C CYS A 84 -14.04 15.48 1.01
N LEU A 85 -13.84 14.27 1.51
CA LEU A 85 -14.55 13.72 2.67
C LEU A 85 -13.54 13.48 3.80
N GLN A 86 -13.86 13.94 5.00
CA GLN A 86 -13.05 13.75 6.21
C GLN A 86 -13.86 13.01 7.26
N ILE A 87 -13.43 11.81 7.59
CA ILE A 87 -14.05 10.95 8.60
C ILE A 87 -13.09 10.88 9.77
N PHE A 88 -13.46 11.50 10.88
CA PHE A 88 -12.69 11.46 12.11
C PHE A 88 -13.16 10.31 12.97
N VAL A 89 -12.21 9.49 13.41
CA VAL A 89 -12.47 8.32 14.26
C VAL A 89 -11.71 8.43 15.57
N ASN A 90 -12.30 7.91 16.64
CA ASN A 90 -11.62 7.72 17.91
C ASN A 90 -11.10 6.29 17.99
N ASN A 91 -9.80 6.15 18.22
CA ASN A 91 -9.16 4.87 18.40
C ASN A 91 -9.21 4.44 19.87
N SER A 92 -9.75 3.26 20.16
CA SER A 92 -9.77 2.68 21.51
C SER A 92 -8.38 2.46 22.13
N GLU A 93 -7.34 2.19 21.33
CA GLU A 93 -5.99 1.93 21.84
C GLU A 93 -5.28 3.20 22.32
N SER A 94 -5.42 4.32 21.59
CA SER A 94 -4.74 5.58 21.89
C SER A 94 -5.66 6.67 22.45
N ASN A 95 -6.98 6.45 22.48
CA ASN A 95 -8.03 7.42 22.78
C ASN A 95 -7.83 8.77 22.08
N SER A 96 -7.24 8.72 20.89
CA SER A 96 -6.93 9.90 20.09
C SER A 96 -7.81 9.94 18.86
N VAL A 97 -8.33 11.12 18.55
CA VAL A 97 -9.02 11.37 17.29
C VAL A 97 -8.00 11.38 16.15
N ALA A 98 -8.27 10.61 15.10
CA ALA A 98 -7.46 10.54 13.90
C ALA A 98 -8.35 10.60 12.65
N LEU A 99 -7.78 11.04 11.53
CA LEU A 99 -8.43 10.98 10.23
C LEU A 99 -8.39 9.53 9.73
N LEU A 100 -9.53 8.97 9.38
CA LEU A 100 -9.64 7.64 8.80
C LEU A 100 -9.20 7.69 7.35
N HIS A 101 -8.41 6.71 6.91
CA HIS A 101 -8.14 6.46 5.49
C HIS A 101 -8.55 5.03 5.16
N PHE A 102 -9.11 4.83 3.97
CA PHE A 102 -9.59 3.50 3.54
C PHE A 102 -8.44 2.53 3.29
N ASP A 103 -7.32 3.04 2.78
CA ASP A 103 -6.12 2.28 2.51
C ASP A 103 -4.87 3.17 2.66
N GLU A 104 -3.69 2.54 2.67
CA GLU A 104 -2.41 3.25 2.74
C GLU A 104 -2.11 4.07 1.47
N GLN A 105 -2.65 3.68 0.32
CA GLN A 105 -2.39 4.36 -0.95
C GLN A 105 -3.08 5.74 -1.00
N GLN A 106 -4.29 5.83 -0.47
CA GLN A 106 -5.08 7.05 -0.36
C GLN A 106 -4.45 8.04 0.61
N LEU A 107 -3.84 7.55 1.70
CA LEU A 107 -3.03 8.39 2.59
C LEU A 107 -1.87 9.05 1.83
N VAL A 108 -1.20 8.31 0.93
CA VAL A 108 -0.10 8.84 0.11
C VAL A 108 -0.60 9.77 -1.00
N LEU A 109 -1.73 9.44 -1.62
CA LEU A 109 -2.34 10.23 -2.70
C LEU A 109 -2.87 11.58 -2.19
N ASN A 110 -3.64 11.58 -1.10
CA ASN A 110 -4.20 12.78 -0.51
C ASN A 110 -4.37 12.62 1.01
N PRO A 111 -3.38 13.04 1.82
CA PRO A 111 -3.45 12.89 3.28
C PRO A 111 -4.50 13.79 3.95
N LYS A 112 -5.09 14.75 3.23
CA LYS A 112 -6.14 15.63 3.78
C LYS A 112 -7.53 15.02 3.73
N CYS A 113 -7.74 13.99 2.91
CA CYS A 113 -9.05 13.38 2.68
C CYS A 113 -9.05 11.91 3.06
N SER A 114 -10.16 11.45 3.61
CA SER A 114 -10.36 10.07 4.01
C SER A 114 -10.58 9.12 2.84
N TYR A 115 -11.28 9.60 1.80
CA TYR A 115 -11.64 8.80 0.63
C TYR A 115 -11.28 9.54 -0.66
N VAL A 116 -10.63 8.82 -1.59
CA VAL A 116 -10.40 9.25 -2.96
C VAL A 116 -11.16 8.29 -3.89
N PRO A 117 -12.16 8.75 -4.65
CA PRO A 117 -12.94 7.88 -5.52
C PRO A 117 -12.10 7.35 -6.69
N PRO A 118 -12.44 6.17 -7.25
CA PRO A 118 -11.93 5.77 -8.54
C PRO A 118 -12.31 6.83 -9.57
N CYS A 119 -11.31 7.51 -10.13
CA CYS A 119 -11.55 8.73 -10.89
C CYS A 119 -12.28 8.43 -12.20
N GLU A 120 -13.49 8.97 -12.33
CA GLU A 120 -14.28 8.96 -13.54
C GLU A 120 -14.12 10.28 -14.30
N ARG A 121 -14.39 10.22 -15.62
CA ARG A 121 -14.41 11.44 -16.47
C ARG A 121 -15.46 12.45 -16.00
N ASP A 122 -16.55 11.98 -15.43
CA ASP A 122 -17.66 12.81 -14.99
C ASP A 122 -17.51 13.20 -13.51
N ASN A 123 -17.35 14.49 -13.25
CA ASN A 123 -17.25 15.03 -11.88
C ASN A 123 -18.48 14.72 -11.04
N GLN A 124 -19.67 14.58 -11.65
CA GLN A 124 -20.87 14.25 -10.91
C GLN A 124 -20.81 12.82 -10.37
N LYS A 125 -20.30 11.86 -11.16
CA LYS A 125 -20.08 10.48 -10.68
C LYS A 125 -19.07 10.42 -9.55
N ASN A 126 -17.98 11.20 -9.65
CA ASN A 126 -16.98 11.29 -8.59
C ASN A 126 -17.60 11.83 -7.30
N LYS A 127 -18.43 12.89 -7.41
CA LYS A 127 -19.17 13.47 -6.29
C LYS A 127 -20.16 12.46 -5.70
N ASP A 128 -20.94 11.77 -6.52
CA ASP A 128 -21.94 10.80 -6.05
C ASP A 128 -21.29 9.64 -5.29
N SER A 129 -20.09 9.20 -5.71
CA SER A 129 -19.31 8.20 -4.99
C SER A 129 -18.88 8.67 -3.61
N VAL A 130 -18.44 9.94 -3.48
CA VAL A 130 -18.09 10.53 -2.18
C VAL A 130 -19.33 10.70 -1.29
N LEU A 131 -20.43 11.18 -1.86
CA LEU A 131 -21.71 11.35 -1.15
C LEU A 131 -22.25 10.03 -0.60
N TRP A 132 -22.09 8.94 -1.36
CA TRP A 132 -22.49 7.61 -0.90
C TRP A 132 -21.73 7.18 0.36
N TRP A 133 -20.41 7.39 0.39
CA TRP A 133 -19.61 7.08 1.58
C TRP A 133 -19.91 7.99 2.76
N GLU A 134 -20.13 9.27 2.53
CA GLU A 134 -20.57 10.20 3.57
C GLU A 134 -21.89 9.74 4.20
N ASP A 135 -22.87 9.35 3.38
CA ASP A 135 -24.16 8.86 3.85
C ASP A 135 -23.98 7.58 4.69
N TYR A 136 -23.19 6.63 4.18
CA TYR A 136 -22.88 5.37 4.86
C TYR A 136 -22.25 5.57 6.25
N PHE A 137 -21.24 6.43 6.34
CA PHE A 137 -20.58 6.69 7.63
C PHE A 137 -21.47 7.50 8.58
N THR A 138 -22.37 8.33 8.05
CA THR A 138 -23.28 9.15 8.84
C THR A 138 -24.48 8.36 9.37
N LYS A 139 -25.02 7.44 8.58
CA LYS A 139 -26.26 6.71 8.93
C LYS A 139 -25.99 5.33 9.52
N GLU A 140 -25.16 4.52 8.87
CA GLU A 140 -24.96 3.12 9.26
C GLU A 140 -23.87 2.96 10.33
N VAL A 141 -22.78 3.72 10.24
CA VAL A 141 -21.57 3.49 11.07
C VAL A 141 -21.44 4.45 12.24
N SER A 142 -22.21 5.55 12.27
CA SER A 142 -22.07 6.65 13.24
C SER A 142 -22.03 6.23 14.72
N SER A 143 -22.69 5.13 15.10
CA SER A 143 -22.69 4.61 16.48
C SER A 143 -22.07 3.21 16.63
N GLN A 144 -21.51 2.65 15.56
CA GLN A 144 -20.94 1.30 15.58
C GLN A 144 -19.42 1.36 15.67
N SER A 145 -18.85 0.50 16.52
CA SER A 145 -17.41 0.25 16.52
C SER A 145 -17.05 -0.73 15.42
N PHE A 146 -16.00 -0.43 14.66
CA PHE A 146 -15.47 -1.32 13.62
C PHE A 146 -13.97 -1.52 13.79
N THR A 147 -13.45 -2.62 13.25
CA THR A 147 -12.02 -2.92 13.27
C THR A 147 -11.28 -2.01 12.29
N CYS A 148 -10.30 -1.28 12.80
CA CYS A 148 -9.39 -0.43 12.03
C CYS A 148 -7.94 -0.79 12.33
N PHE A 149 -7.01 -0.29 11.52
CA PHE A 149 -5.59 -0.52 11.71
C PHE A 149 -4.89 0.80 12.02
N PHE A 150 -4.21 0.85 13.17
CA PHE A 150 -3.51 2.06 13.63
C PHE A 150 -2.01 1.84 13.68
N ASN A 151 -1.26 2.76 13.09
CA ASN A 151 0.20 2.80 13.16
C ASN A 151 0.67 4.15 13.72
N GLN A 152 1.21 4.13 14.94
CA GLN A 152 1.65 5.34 15.65
C GLN A 152 2.86 6.02 14.99
N GLN A 153 3.64 5.31 14.16
CA GLN A 153 4.85 5.85 13.53
C GLN A 153 4.59 6.60 12.22
N ARG A 154 3.39 6.49 11.64
CA ARG A 154 2.99 7.18 10.40
C ARG A 154 1.92 8.24 10.63
N ARG A 155 1.98 8.90 11.80
CA ARG A 155 1.01 9.92 12.21
C ARG A 155 1.21 11.23 11.46
#